data_AF-A0A6G3LG71-F1
#
_entry.id   AF-A0A6G3LG71-F1
#
_cell.length_a   1.000
_cell.length_b   1.000
_cell.length_c   1.000
_cell.angle_alpha   90.00
_cell.angle_beta   90.00
_cell.angle_gamma   90.00
#
_symmetry.space_group_name_H-M   'P 1'
#
loop_
_entity.id
_entity.type
_entity.pdbx_description
1 polymer ?
#
loop_
_entity_poly.entity_id
_entity_poly.type
_entity_poly.pdbx_seq_one_letter_code
_entity_poly.pdbx_strand_id
1 'polypeptide(L)'
;MTLTAEAKKRKNPTLLDFAKRNSDSIVQKADAESIVKEIQNVNGGEKEKVEKAEIKDKNASSKKKLWFTIVDEAIVNEAHLLSYYYDPERNSALLCFYDEEKQRIAYWYDKTNHKPYFLVKEEPNEAERLVPRDLRERVIGMETVEKTNLLTMKKEKYTRILVNDPLAVKELRGRFGDSWESNIKYHQNFIYDTGLVPGYKYKVSGKNLIPFSIASDSDSQLKEIFKGESEEVKAFAE
;
A
#
# COMPACT_ATOMS: atom_id res chain seq x y z
N MET A 1 43.50 5.65 -43.85
CA MET A 1 42.20 5.35 -43.22
C MET A 1 42.43 5.17 -41.74
N THR A 2 42.11 6.18 -40.93
CA THR A 2 42.23 6.11 -39.46
C THR A 2 40.86 6.42 -38.89
N LEU A 3 40.21 5.38 -38.35
CA LEU A 3 38.91 5.45 -37.68
C LEU A 3 39.13 5.89 -36.23
N THR A 4 38.76 7.13 -35.90
CA THR A 4 38.63 7.61 -34.52
C THR A 4 37.24 7.24 -34.00
N ALA A 5 37.16 6.30 -33.05
CA ALA A 5 35.94 5.96 -32.33
C ALA A 5 35.82 6.82 -31.07
N GLU A 6 34.89 7.78 -31.06
CA GLU A 6 34.50 8.52 -29.86
C GLU A 6 33.78 7.59 -28.87
N ALA A 7 34.41 7.33 -27.72
CA ALA A 7 33.80 6.61 -26.61
C ALA A 7 32.78 7.50 -25.89
N LYS A 8 31.49 7.32 -26.22
CA LYS A 8 30.37 8.00 -25.56
C LYS A 8 30.29 7.59 -24.08
N LYS A 9 30.69 8.51 -23.19
CA LYS A 9 30.66 8.38 -21.72
C LYS A 9 29.22 8.05 -21.28
N ARG A 10 28.96 6.81 -20.83
CA ARG A 10 27.66 6.40 -20.30
C ARG A 10 27.46 7.09 -18.95
N LYS A 11 26.46 7.99 -18.85
CA LYS A 11 26.01 8.55 -17.56
C LYS A 11 25.40 7.43 -16.73
N ASN A 12 25.77 7.35 -15.45
CA ASN A 12 25.11 6.47 -14.50
C ASN A 12 23.66 6.95 -14.29
N PRO A 13 22.68 6.04 -14.20
CA PRO A 13 21.29 6.42 -13.99
C PRO A 13 21.14 7.12 -12.63
N THR A 14 20.38 8.20 -12.64
CA THR A 14 20.03 9.00 -11.47
C THR A 14 18.82 8.42 -10.74
N LEU A 15 18.55 8.89 -9.53
CA LEU A 15 17.33 8.56 -8.79
C LEU A 15 16.05 8.89 -9.59
N LEU A 16 16.07 9.95 -10.40
CA LEU A 16 14.98 10.30 -11.32
C LEU A 16 14.75 9.23 -12.39
N ASP A 17 15.82 8.61 -12.91
CA ASP A 17 15.72 7.55 -13.91
C ASP A 17 15.09 6.27 -13.33
N PHE A 18 15.24 6.05 -12.02
CA PHE A 18 14.58 4.96 -11.31
C PHE A 18 13.11 5.25 -11.01
N ALA A 19 12.78 6.47 -10.60
CA ALA A 19 11.39 6.89 -10.35
C ALA A 19 10.53 6.76 -11.63
N LYS A 20 11.07 7.19 -12.78
CA LYS A 20 10.39 7.09 -14.09
C LYS A 20 10.18 5.64 -14.56
N ARG A 21 11.14 4.74 -14.30
CA ARG A 21 10.99 3.31 -14.63
C ARG A 21 9.92 2.61 -13.80
N ASN A 22 9.79 2.98 -12.53
CA ASN A 22 8.78 2.38 -11.66
C ASN A 22 7.37 2.90 -11.98
N SER A 23 7.20 4.18 -12.33
CA SER A 23 5.89 4.72 -12.76
C SER A 23 5.37 4.03 -14.02
N ASP A 24 6.25 3.71 -14.97
CA ASP A 24 5.88 3.04 -16.22
C ASP A 24 5.51 1.55 -16.04
N SER A 25 6.05 0.90 -15.00
CA SER A 25 5.76 -0.52 -14.70
C SER A 25 4.49 -0.73 -13.87
N ILE A 26 4.06 0.30 -13.12
CA ILE A 26 2.90 0.23 -12.20
C ILE A 26 1.60 0.59 -12.91
N VAL A 27 1.65 1.26 -14.07
CA VAL A 27 0.46 1.68 -14.81
C VAL A 27 0.51 1.14 -16.23
N GLN A 28 -0.01 -0.07 -16.45
CA GLN A 28 -0.55 -0.40 -17.76
C GLN A 28 -1.72 0.54 -18.01
N LYS A 29 -1.51 1.60 -18.81
CA LYS A 29 -2.54 2.60 -19.17
C LYS A 29 -3.84 1.97 -19.69
N ALA A 30 -3.76 0.78 -20.28
CA ALA A 30 -4.92 0.02 -20.75
C ALA A 30 -5.84 -0.47 -19.62
N ASP A 31 -5.30 -0.83 -18.45
CA ASP A 31 -6.09 -1.33 -17.32
C ASP A 31 -6.79 -0.17 -16.59
N ALA A 32 -6.12 0.98 -16.44
CA ALA A 32 -6.69 2.16 -15.78
C ALA A 32 -7.90 2.72 -16.54
N GLU A 33 -7.86 2.81 -17.88
CA GLU A 33 -8.98 3.31 -18.69
C GLU A 33 -10.19 2.36 -18.70
N SER A 34 -9.96 1.05 -18.68
CA SER A 34 -11.04 0.05 -18.58
C SER A 34 -11.72 0.12 -17.21
N ILE A 35 -10.94 0.27 -16.14
CA ILE A 35 -11.45 0.37 -14.77
C ILE A 35 -12.23 1.68 -14.55
N VAL A 36 -11.78 2.81 -15.11
CA VAL A 36 -12.50 4.09 -15.02
C VAL A 36 -13.86 4.03 -15.72
N LYS A 37 -13.97 3.35 -16.87
CA LYS A 37 -15.25 3.13 -17.56
C LYS A 37 -16.20 2.24 -16.76
N GLU A 38 -15.69 1.23 -16.09
CA GLU A 38 -16.49 0.35 -15.23
C GLU A 38 -17.03 1.11 -14.02
N ILE A 39 -16.24 1.99 -13.40
CA ILE A 39 -16.67 2.87 -12.30
C ILE A 39 -17.75 3.87 -12.75
N GLN A 40 -17.62 4.45 -13.95
CA GLN A 40 -18.62 5.41 -14.47
C GLN A 40 -19.98 4.76 -14.75
N ASN A 41 -20.01 3.50 -15.15
CA ASN A 41 -21.26 2.78 -15.43
C ASN A 41 -22.02 2.36 -14.16
N VAL A 42 -21.33 2.17 -13.03
CA VAL A 42 -21.95 1.82 -11.74
C VAL A 42 -22.65 3.03 -11.08
N ASN A 43 -22.15 4.25 -11.31
CA ASN A 43 -22.76 5.48 -10.80
C ASN A 43 -24.20 5.74 -11.32
N GLY A 44 -24.67 5.01 -12.34
CA GLY A 44 -25.99 5.16 -12.95
C GLY A 44 -27.16 4.54 -12.17
N GLY A 45 -26.91 3.88 -11.03
CA GLY A 45 -27.98 3.25 -10.27
C GLY A 45 -27.59 2.77 -8.88
N GLU A 46 -27.47 3.69 -7.91
CA GLU A 46 -27.32 3.32 -6.51
C GLU A 46 -28.59 3.63 -5.69
N LYS A 47 -29.17 2.59 -5.09
CA LYS A 47 -30.01 2.71 -3.90
C LYS A 47 -29.10 2.46 -2.69
N GLU A 48 -28.69 3.52 -1.99
CA GLU A 48 -27.97 3.43 -0.73
C GLU A 48 -28.81 2.67 0.32
N LYS A 49 -28.28 1.56 0.85
CA LYS A 49 -28.83 0.91 2.05
C LYS A 49 -27.95 1.29 3.24
N VAL A 50 -28.41 2.26 4.03
CA VAL A 50 -27.76 2.69 5.26
C VAL A 50 -28.09 1.67 6.36
N GLU A 51 -27.18 0.76 6.66
CA GLU A 51 -27.29 -0.06 7.88
C GLU A 51 -26.78 0.75 9.09
N LYS A 52 -27.73 1.14 9.95
CA LYS A 52 -27.44 1.70 11.27
C LYS A 52 -27.17 0.55 12.23
N ALA A 53 -25.91 0.33 12.60
CA ALA A 53 -25.59 -0.55 13.72
C ALA A 53 -25.86 0.21 15.04
N GLU A 54 -26.93 -0.17 15.76
CA GLU A 54 -27.18 0.27 17.14
C GLU A 54 -26.45 -0.67 18.12
N ILE A 55 -25.38 -0.20 18.75
CA ILE A 55 -24.81 -0.88 19.93
C ILE A 55 -25.59 -0.41 21.16
N LYS A 56 -26.36 -1.33 21.78
CA LYS A 56 -27.09 -1.08 23.03
C LYS A 56 -26.16 -1.20 24.23
N ASP A 57 -25.49 -0.12 24.58
CA ASP A 57 -24.88 -0.01 25.91
C ASP A 57 -25.95 0.35 26.94
N LYS A 58 -26.27 -0.62 27.80
CA LYS A 58 -27.07 -0.43 29.00
C LYS A 58 -26.18 0.17 30.10
N ASN A 59 -25.97 1.49 30.07
CA ASN A 59 -25.97 2.37 31.25
C ASN A 59 -25.44 3.77 30.90
N ALA A 60 -26.32 4.76 31.12
CA ALA A 60 -26.06 6.19 31.33
C ALA A 60 -25.30 7.02 30.26
N SER A 61 -26.11 7.75 29.49
CA SER A 61 -26.04 9.22 29.34
C SER A 61 -24.85 9.84 28.59
N SER A 62 -24.79 9.61 27.28
CA SER A 62 -24.67 10.65 26.24
C SER A 62 -24.62 9.92 24.90
N LYS A 63 -25.66 10.05 24.08
CA LYS A 63 -25.68 9.46 22.73
C LYS A 63 -24.64 10.20 21.87
N LYS A 64 -23.38 9.78 21.92
CA LYS A 64 -22.38 10.16 20.92
C LYS A 64 -22.88 9.60 19.59
N LYS A 65 -23.36 10.47 18.69
CA LYS A 65 -23.55 10.10 17.27
C LYS A 65 -22.18 9.67 16.76
N LEU A 66 -21.99 8.37 16.56
CA LEU A 66 -20.85 7.84 15.82
C LEU A 66 -20.98 8.38 14.38
N TRP A 67 -20.05 9.23 13.98
CA TRP A 67 -20.00 9.91 12.69
C TRP A 67 -19.25 9.10 11.62
N PHE A 68 -19.05 7.80 11.86
CA PHE A 68 -18.37 6.92 10.93
C PHE A 68 -19.34 5.96 10.26
N THR A 69 -19.13 5.73 8.96
CA THR A 69 -19.81 4.67 8.22
C THR A 69 -18.81 3.54 8.02
N ILE A 70 -19.15 2.32 8.44
CA ILE A 70 -18.38 1.14 8.03
C ILE A 70 -18.80 0.85 6.59
N VAL A 71 -17.84 0.91 5.69
CA VAL A 71 -18.09 0.80 4.26
C VAL A 71 -17.48 -0.52 3.79
N ASP A 72 -18.17 -1.62 4.08
CA ASP A 72 -17.76 -2.93 3.56
C ASP A 72 -17.97 -3.00 2.03
N GLU A 73 -18.91 -2.22 1.45
CA GLU A 73 -19.24 -2.26 0.02
C GLU A 73 -19.24 -0.91 -0.72
N ALA A 74 -19.26 0.24 -0.05
CA ALA A 74 -19.42 1.51 -0.76
C ALA A 74 -18.16 1.98 -1.48
N ILE A 75 -18.41 2.59 -2.63
CA ILE A 75 -17.42 3.30 -3.43
C ILE A 75 -17.06 4.58 -2.68
N VAL A 76 -15.77 4.76 -2.41
CA VAL A 76 -15.26 6.00 -1.83
C VAL A 76 -14.62 6.78 -2.95
N ASN A 77 -15.29 7.85 -3.36
CA ASN A 77 -14.78 8.78 -4.35
C ASN A 77 -14.00 9.89 -3.64
N GLU A 78 -12.74 10.08 -4.02
CA GLU A 78 -11.92 11.25 -3.65
C GLU A 78 -11.77 11.50 -2.14
N ALA A 79 -11.45 10.45 -1.40
CA ALA A 79 -11.22 10.56 0.04
C ALA A 79 -9.73 10.53 0.41
N HIS A 80 -9.38 11.26 1.45
CA HIS A 80 -8.03 11.28 2.02
C HIS A 80 -7.79 10.05 2.88
N LEU A 81 -6.70 9.32 2.63
CA LEU A 81 -6.26 8.28 3.55
C LEU A 81 -5.68 8.92 4.81
N LEU A 82 -6.38 8.87 5.94
CA LEU A 82 -5.90 9.50 7.18
C LEU A 82 -5.01 8.57 8.00
N SER A 83 -5.48 7.35 8.22
CA SER A 83 -4.80 6.39 9.10
C SER A 83 -5.11 4.96 8.70
N TYR A 84 -4.35 4.03 9.27
CA TYR A 84 -4.43 2.61 8.98
C TYR A 84 -4.18 1.82 10.26
N TYR A 85 -4.97 0.78 10.46
CA TYR A 85 -4.98 -0.05 11.66
C TYR A 85 -5.00 -1.53 11.27
N TYR A 86 -4.86 -2.38 12.28
CA TYR A 86 -5.09 -3.82 12.15
C TYR A 86 -6.33 -4.17 12.97
N ASP A 87 -7.26 -4.88 12.35
CA ASP A 87 -8.41 -5.48 13.05
C ASP A 87 -8.09 -6.93 13.43
N PRO A 88 -7.95 -7.25 14.74
CA PRO A 88 -7.68 -8.61 15.19
C PRO A 88 -8.82 -9.61 14.97
N GLU A 89 -10.07 -9.15 14.90
CA GLU A 89 -11.24 -10.04 14.74
C GLU A 89 -11.32 -10.57 13.30
N ARG A 90 -11.12 -9.67 12.33
CA ARG A 90 -11.09 -10.01 10.89
C ARG A 90 -9.70 -10.38 10.37
N ASN A 91 -8.67 -10.24 11.21
CA ASN A 91 -7.27 -10.49 10.88
C ASN A 91 -6.86 -9.84 9.54
N SER A 92 -7.22 -8.56 9.39
CA SER A 92 -7.10 -7.81 8.13
C SER A 92 -6.69 -6.37 8.42
N ALA A 93 -6.05 -5.72 7.44
CA ALA A 93 -5.74 -4.30 7.53
C ALA A 93 -7.03 -3.46 7.37
N LEU A 94 -7.11 -2.37 8.13
CA LEU A 94 -8.23 -1.44 8.13
C LEU A 94 -7.73 -0.05 7.76
N LEU A 95 -8.22 0.50 6.66
CA LEU A 95 -7.92 1.85 6.22
C LEU A 95 -9.01 2.82 6.66
N CYS A 96 -8.60 4.00 7.09
CA CYS A 96 -9.50 5.08 7.51
C CYS A 96 -9.39 6.21 6.50
N PHE A 97 -10.47 6.43 5.76
CA PHE A 97 -10.60 7.46 4.76
C PHE A 97 -11.48 8.60 5.24
N TYR A 98 -11.14 9.81 4.87
CA TYR A 98 -11.95 11.00 5.09
C TYR A 98 -12.47 11.57 3.78
N ASP A 99 -13.79 11.52 3.63
CA ASP A 99 -14.54 12.04 2.50
C ASP A 99 -14.88 13.50 2.77
N GLU A 100 -14.27 14.41 2.00
CA GLU A 100 -14.44 15.86 2.17
C GLU A 100 -15.83 16.34 1.75
N GLU A 101 -16.43 15.73 0.72
CA GLU A 101 -17.74 16.15 0.22
C GLU A 101 -18.83 15.78 1.22
N LYS A 102 -18.78 14.55 1.73
CA LYS A 102 -19.78 14.03 2.68
C LYS A 102 -19.43 14.31 4.14
N GLN A 103 -18.25 14.91 4.41
CA GLN A 103 -17.74 15.23 5.76
C GLN A 103 -17.84 14.05 6.73
N ARG A 104 -17.38 12.86 6.28
CA ARG A 104 -17.50 11.61 7.04
C ARG A 104 -16.22 10.80 6.98
N ILE A 105 -16.00 9.97 8.01
CA ILE A 105 -14.99 8.91 7.94
C ILE A 105 -15.62 7.62 7.41
N ALA A 106 -14.95 7.05 6.42
CA ALA A 106 -15.24 5.73 5.87
C ALA A 106 -14.11 4.77 6.26
N TYR A 107 -14.49 3.61 6.79
CA TYR A 107 -13.56 2.52 7.05
C TYR A 107 -13.62 1.50 5.91
N TRP A 108 -12.45 1.11 5.39
CA TRP A 108 -12.31 0.10 4.35
C TRP A 108 -11.43 -1.04 4.85
N TYR A 109 -11.94 -2.27 4.81
CA TYR A 109 -11.17 -3.46 5.14
C TYR A 109 -10.41 -3.99 3.93
N ASP A 110 -9.24 -4.56 4.18
CA ASP A 110 -8.45 -5.22 3.15
C ASP A 110 -9.24 -6.34 2.45
N LYS A 111 -9.31 -6.25 1.12
CA LYS A 111 -9.89 -7.26 0.22
C LYS A 111 -8.83 -7.89 -0.71
N THR A 112 -7.57 -7.48 -0.59
CA THR A 112 -6.42 -8.02 -1.33
C THR A 112 -5.91 -9.34 -0.73
N ASN A 113 -6.43 -9.71 0.46
CA ASN A 113 -6.04 -10.91 1.20
C ASN A 113 -4.53 -10.90 1.54
N HIS A 114 -4.01 -9.72 1.89
CA HIS A 114 -2.63 -9.56 2.31
C HIS A 114 -2.42 -10.28 3.63
N LYS A 115 -1.33 -11.05 3.75
CA LYS A 115 -1.01 -11.81 4.96
C LYS A 115 0.30 -11.31 5.57
N PRO A 116 0.41 -11.29 6.91
CA PRO A 116 1.67 -10.99 7.55
C PRO A 116 2.75 -11.95 7.09
N TYR A 117 3.95 -11.44 6.87
CA TYR A 117 5.11 -12.24 6.52
C TYR A 117 6.39 -11.63 7.08
N PHE A 118 7.45 -12.42 7.01
CA PHE A 118 8.81 -11.96 7.24
C PHE A 118 9.77 -12.78 6.35
N LEU A 119 11.01 -12.32 6.23
CA LEU A 119 12.01 -12.93 5.36
C LEU A 119 13.13 -13.56 6.20
N VAL A 120 13.64 -14.70 5.73
CA VAL A 120 14.78 -15.41 6.34
C VAL A 120 15.77 -15.82 5.25
N LYS A 121 17.03 -16.07 5.62
CA LYS A 121 18.07 -16.45 4.65
C LYS A 121 18.07 -17.95 4.35
N GLU A 122 17.57 -18.73 5.28
CA GLU A 122 17.44 -20.18 5.23
C GLU A 122 16.52 -20.58 4.07
N GLU A 123 16.87 -21.67 3.38
CA GLU A 123 16.04 -22.22 2.29
C GLU A 123 14.71 -22.76 2.84
N PRO A 124 13.63 -22.83 2.03
CA PRO A 124 12.30 -23.22 2.52
C PRO A 124 12.26 -24.53 3.31
N ASN A 125 12.99 -25.56 2.84
CA ASN A 125 13.06 -26.86 3.50
C ASN A 125 13.76 -26.81 4.87
N GLU A 126 14.75 -25.93 5.03
CA GLU A 126 15.44 -25.72 6.30
C GLU A 126 14.57 -24.90 7.24
N ALA A 127 13.97 -23.83 6.73
CA ALA A 127 13.05 -22.99 7.47
C ALA A 127 11.88 -23.79 8.05
N GLU A 128 11.30 -24.72 7.28
CA GLU A 128 10.23 -25.61 7.75
C GLU A 128 10.64 -26.48 8.94
N ARG A 129 11.89 -26.93 8.99
CA ARG A 129 12.42 -27.73 10.12
C ARG A 129 12.60 -26.89 11.38
N LEU A 130 12.92 -25.60 11.23
CA LEU A 130 13.08 -24.67 12.34
C LEU A 130 11.74 -24.22 12.94
N VAL A 131 10.65 -24.31 12.18
CA VAL A 131 9.30 -23.99 12.67
C VAL A 131 8.84 -25.05 13.70
N PRO A 132 8.51 -24.63 14.94
CA PRO A 132 7.99 -25.53 15.98
C PRO A 132 6.67 -26.19 15.57
N ARG A 133 6.42 -27.41 16.07
CA ARG A 133 5.19 -28.17 15.77
C ARG A 133 3.93 -27.35 16.05
N ASP A 134 3.92 -26.64 17.17
CA ASP A 134 2.77 -25.89 17.67
C ASP A 134 2.44 -24.64 16.82
N LEU A 135 3.40 -24.15 16.02
CA LEU A 135 3.24 -22.96 15.19
C LEU A 135 3.08 -23.28 13.71
N ARG A 136 3.21 -24.55 13.30
CA ARG A 136 3.07 -24.95 11.89
C ARG A 136 1.69 -24.63 11.32
N GLU A 137 0.64 -24.78 12.11
CA GLU A 137 -0.73 -24.44 11.68
C GLU A 137 -0.93 -22.94 11.44
N ARG A 138 -0.09 -22.09 12.05
CA ARG A 138 -0.10 -20.64 11.84
C ARG A 138 0.72 -20.20 10.63
N VAL A 139 1.53 -21.08 10.06
CA VAL A 139 2.29 -20.83 8.83
C VAL A 139 1.42 -21.23 7.64
N ILE A 140 1.12 -20.26 6.77
CA ILE A 140 0.31 -20.49 5.57
C ILE A 140 1.17 -21.13 4.48
N GLY A 141 2.40 -20.65 4.33
CA GLY A 141 3.30 -21.10 3.28
C GLY A 141 4.66 -20.43 3.37
N MET A 142 5.59 -20.99 2.61
CA MET A 142 6.93 -20.46 2.44
C MET A 142 7.21 -20.35 0.95
N GLU A 143 7.76 -19.23 0.53
CA GLU A 143 8.14 -19.01 -0.86
C GLU A 143 9.52 -18.38 -0.97
N THR A 144 10.21 -18.65 -2.06
CA THR A 144 11.52 -18.04 -2.32
C THR A 144 11.33 -16.72 -3.07
N VAL A 145 11.88 -15.65 -2.54
CA VAL A 145 11.86 -14.31 -3.12
C VAL A 145 13.28 -13.79 -3.35
N GLU A 146 13.49 -13.07 -4.45
CA GLU A 146 14.75 -12.36 -4.70
C GLU A 146 14.64 -10.91 -4.22
N LYS A 147 15.55 -10.50 -3.33
CA LYS A 147 15.63 -9.12 -2.83
C LYS A 147 17.05 -8.59 -3.05
N THR A 148 17.16 -7.28 -3.19
CA THR A 148 18.47 -6.63 -3.32
C THR A 148 18.97 -6.27 -1.91
N ASN A 149 20.12 -6.82 -1.55
CA ASN A 149 20.81 -6.46 -0.32
C ASN A 149 21.38 -5.04 -0.48
N LEU A 150 20.91 -4.09 0.33
CA LEU A 150 21.26 -2.68 0.19
C LEU A 150 22.71 -2.37 0.61
N LEU A 151 23.35 -3.24 1.41
CA LEU A 151 24.74 -3.07 1.81
C LEU A 151 25.72 -3.52 0.73
N THR A 152 25.42 -4.64 0.07
CA THR A 152 26.29 -5.24 -0.95
C THR A 152 25.88 -4.86 -2.38
N MET A 153 24.68 -4.30 -2.56
CA MET A 153 24.02 -4.05 -3.85
C MET A 153 23.90 -5.29 -4.74
N LYS A 154 23.83 -6.47 -4.12
CA LYS A 154 23.65 -7.76 -4.82
C LYS A 154 22.23 -8.28 -4.63
N LYS A 155 21.73 -8.98 -5.65
CA LYS A 155 20.50 -9.75 -5.53
C LYS A 155 20.80 -11.05 -4.79
N GLU A 156 20.06 -11.28 -3.72
CA GLU A 156 20.16 -12.46 -2.86
C GLU A 156 18.77 -13.09 -2.74
N LYS A 157 18.74 -14.40 -2.49
CA LYS A 157 17.51 -15.16 -2.29
C LYS A 157 17.18 -15.20 -0.80
N TYR A 158 15.90 -15.05 -0.51
CA TYR A 158 15.35 -15.12 0.83
C TYR A 158 14.10 -15.99 0.79
N THR A 159 13.77 -16.64 1.90
CA THR A 159 12.50 -17.32 2.08
C THR A 159 11.51 -16.37 2.76
N ARG A 160 10.42 -16.05 2.07
CA ARG A 160 9.27 -15.35 2.64
C ARG A 160 8.36 -16.36 3.32
N ILE A 161 8.21 -16.22 4.64
CA ILE A 161 7.33 -17.06 5.46
C ILE A 161 6.02 -16.30 5.67
N LEU A 162 4.92 -16.78 5.09
CA LEU A 162 3.59 -16.23 5.28
C LEU A 162 2.93 -16.87 6.50
N VAL A 163 2.33 -16.04 7.35
CA VAL A 163 1.63 -16.49 8.56
C VAL A 163 0.20 -16.00 8.59
N ASN A 164 -0.64 -16.69 9.36
CA ASN A 164 -2.03 -16.32 9.57
C ASN A 164 -2.12 -15.02 10.38
N ASP A 165 -1.45 -14.93 11.52
CA ASP A 165 -1.57 -13.82 12.45
C ASP A 165 -0.24 -13.06 12.65
N PRO A 166 -0.26 -11.72 12.86
CA PRO A 166 0.95 -10.95 13.13
C PRO A 166 1.70 -11.38 14.40
N LEU A 167 1.01 -12.02 15.36
CA LEU A 167 1.63 -12.48 16.60
C LEU A 167 2.58 -13.67 16.34
N ALA A 168 2.22 -14.56 15.41
CA ALA A 168 3.07 -15.65 14.95
C ALA A 168 4.41 -15.15 14.39
N VAL A 169 4.44 -14.00 13.69
CA VAL A 169 5.72 -13.39 13.24
C VAL A 169 6.62 -13.11 14.45
N LYS A 170 6.07 -12.53 15.52
CA LYS A 170 6.84 -12.18 16.73
C LYS A 170 7.39 -13.42 17.45
N GLU A 171 6.65 -14.52 17.45
CA GLU A 171 7.06 -15.78 18.07
C GLU A 171 8.09 -16.54 17.21
N LEU A 172 7.92 -16.53 15.88
CA LEU A 172 8.77 -17.27 14.95
C LEU A 172 10.10 -16.58 14.68
N ARG A 173 10.15 -15.24 14.62
CA ARG A 173 11.35 -14.50 14.23
C ARG A 173 12.59 -14.78 15.08
N GLY A 174 12.40 -15.16 16.34
CA GLY A 174 13.50 -15.51 17.26
C GLY A 174 14.05 -16.92 17.09
N ARG A 175 13.46 -17.73 16.19
CA ARG A 175 13.91 -19.10 15.89
C ARG A 175 14.93 -19.17 14.75
N PHE A 176 15.00 -18.11 13.95
CA PHE A 176 15.91 -17.99 12.82
C PHE A 176 17.14 -17.20 13.23
N GLY A 177 18.28 -17.44 12.58
CA GLY A 177 19.51 -16.70 12.88
C GLY A 177 19.37 -15.23 12.50
N ASP A 178 19.03 -14.99 11.23
CA ASP A 178 18.73 -13.66 10.69
C ASP A 178 17.27 -13.62 10.20
N SER A 179 16.43 -12.81 10.84
CA SER A 179 15.09 -12.49 10.33
C SER A 179 15.01 -11.04 9.88
N TRP A 180 14.52 -10.83 8.67
CA TRP A 180 14.35 -9.52 8.03
C TRP A 180 12.86 -9.18 7.92
N GLU A 181 12.54 -7.89 7.96
CA GLU A 181 11.15 -7.37 7.93
C GLU A 181 10.24 -7.90 9.08
N SER A 182 10.80 -8.64 10.04
CA SER A 182 10.09 -9.32 11.14
C SER A 182 9.70 -8.42 12.32
N ASN A 183 10.09 -7.14 12.28
CA ASN A 183 9.78 -6.12 13.29
C ASN A 183 8.93 -4.97 12.74
N ILE A 184 8.39 -5.11 11.53
CA ILE A 184 7.45 -4.17 10.94
C ILE A 184 6.04 -4.55 11.39
N LYS A 185 5.25 -3.58 11.86
CA LYS A 185 3.85 -3.86 12.23
C LYS A 185 3.07 -4.26 10.98
N TYR A 186 2.14 -5.22 11.12
CA TYR A 186 1.42 -5.75 9.96
C TYR A 186 0.70 -4.67 9.13
N HIS A 187 -0.03 -3.75 9.75
CA HIS A 187 -0.71 -2.66 9.03
C HIS A 187 0.28 -1.71 8.34
N GLN A 188 1.52 -1.59 8.80
CA GLN A 188 2.57 -0.83 8.09
C GLN A 188 3.13 -1.62 6.91
N ASN A 189 3.38 -2.91 7.08
CA ASN A 189 3.80 -3.80 6.01
C ASN A 189 2.78 -3.77 4.86
N PHE A 190 1.48 -3.87 5.18
CA PHE A 190 0.40 -3.71 4.22
C PHE A 190 0.50 -2.40 3.40
N ILE A 191 0.72 -1.27 4.07
CA ILE A 191 0.87 0.03 3.41
C ILE A 191 2.11 0.07 2.50
N TYR A 192 3.22 -0.53 2.93
CA TYR A 192 4.44 -0.58 2.13
C TYR A 192 4.28 -1.43 0.87
N ASP A 193 3.64 -2.59 0.99
CA ASP A 193 3.41 -3.48 -0.15
C ASP A 193 2.38 -2.94 -1.14
N THR A 194 1.36 -2.23 -0.65
CA THR A 194 0.33 -1.60 -1.50
C THR A 194 0.76 -0.26 -2.08
N GLY A 195 1.87 0.32 -1.59
CA GLY A 195 2.34 1.64 -2.02
C GLY A 195 1.40 2.78 -1.65
N LEU A 196 0.55 2.59 -0.64
CA LEU A 196 -0.36 3.63 -0.17
C LEU A 196 0.39 4.71 0.62
N VAL A 197 -0.05 5.95 0.46
CA VAL A 197 0.56 7.13 1.07
C VAL A 197 -0.51 7.80 1.93
N PRO A 198 -0.39 7.74 3.26
CA PRO A 198 -1.25 8.50 4.15
C PRO A 198 -1.18 10.00 3.83
N GLY A 199 -2.33 10.66 3.84
CA GLY A 199 -2.52 12.06 3.45
C GLY A 199 -2.86 12.24 1.96
N TYR A 200 -2.74 11.20 1.13
CA TYR A 200 -3.09 11.29 -0.29
C TYR A 200 -4.57 10.98 -0.53
N LYS A 201 -5.14 11.53 -1.62
CA LYS A 201 -6.52 11.24 -2.04
C LYS A 201 -6.57 9.94 -2.84
N TYR A 202 -7.58 9.13 -2.60
CA TYR A 202 -7.79 7.86 -3.30
C TYR A 202 -9.22 7.71 -3.80
N LYS A 203 -9.37 6.96 -4.88
CA LYS A 203 -10.63 6.38 -5.33
C LYS A 203 -10.61 4.89 -4.99
N VAL A 204 -11.60 4.44 -4.22
CA VAL A 204 -11.70 3.07 -3.74
C VAL A 204 -12.94 2.41 -4.32
N SER A 205 -12.75 1.34 -5.09
CA SER A 205 -13.83 0.53 -5.64
C SER A 205 -13.49 -0.96 -5.49
N GLY A 206 -14.24 -1.65 -4.62
CA GLY A 206 -13.97 -3.06 -4.33
C GLY A 206 -12.56 -3.27 -3.79
N LYS A 207 -11.73 -3.99 -4.56
CA LYS A 207 -10.31 -4.29 -4.27
C LYS A 207 -9.35 -3.22 -4.78
N ASN A 208 -9.81 -2.32 -5.64
CA ASN A 208 -8.96 -1.36 -6.33
C ASN A 208 -8.86 -0.07 -5.52
N LEU A 209 -7.63 0.28 -5.15
CA LEU A 209 -7.26 1.52 -4.48
C LEU A 209 -6.39 2.33 -5.44
N ILE A 210 -6.97 3.33 -6.09
CA ILE A 210 -6.27 4.11 -7.11
C ILE A 210 -5.97 5.50 -6.54
N PRO A 211 -4.70 5.95 -6.52
CA PRO A 211 -4.36 7.32 -6.16
C PRO A 211 -5.15 8.28 -7.07
N PHE A 212 -5.80 9.26 -6.47
CA PHE A 212 -6.50 10.28 -7.23
C PHE A 212 -5.44 11.14 -7.94
N SER A 213 -5.43 11.09 -9.27
CA SER A 213 -4.62 12.01 -10.07
C SER A 213 -5.32 13.35 -10.08
N ILE A 214 -4.66 14.35 -9.51
CA ILE A 214 -4.97 15.74 -9.82
C ILE A 214 -4.65 15.93 -11.31
N ALA A 215 -5.58 16.50 -12.07
CA ALA A 215 -5.38 16.74 -13.49
C ALA A 215 -4.23 17.74 -13.73
N SER A 216 -3.62 17.67 -14.91
CA SER A 216 -2.44 18.44 -15.37
C SER A 216 -2.56 19.98 -15.29
N ASP A 217 -3.72 20.54 -14.96
CA ASP A 217 -3.88 21.98 -14.76
C ASP A 217 -3.09 22.51 -13.56
N SER A 218 -2.79 21.66 -12.57
CA SER A 218 -1.99 22.06 -11.41
C SER A 218 -0.54 22.40 -11.76
N ASP A 219 0.03 21.84 -12.82
CA ASP A 219 1.39 22.17 -13.25
C ASP A 219 1.50 23.62 -13.71
N SER A 220 0.45 24.14 -14.36
CA SER A 220 0.39 25.54 -14.80
C SER A 220 0.29 26.49 -13.60
N GLN A 221 -0.52 26.14 -12.60
CA GLN A 221 -0.69 26.90 -11.37
C GLN A 221 0.56 26.88 -10.49
N LEU A 222 1.23 25.73 -10.38
CA LEU A 222 2.51 25.61 -9.68
C LEU A 222 3.57 26.49 -10.35
N LYS A 223 3.71 26.43 -11.67
CA LYS A 223 4.63 27.29 -12.41
C LYS A 223 4.34 28.78 -12.24
N GLU A 224 3.08 29.15 -12.09
CA GLU A 224 2.69 30.53 -11.81
C GLU A 224 3.09 30.97 -10.39
N ILE A 225 2.85 30.13 -9.38
CA ILE A 225 3.23 30.40 -7.98
C ILE A 225 4.75 30.55 -7.84
N PHE A 226 5.54 29.69 -8.49
CA PHE A 226 7.01 29.69 -8.41
C PHE A 226 7.69 30.67 -9.38
N LYS A 227 6.95 31.52 -10.10
CA LYS A 227 7.50 32.42 -11.12
C LYS A 227 8.55 33.40 -10.58
N GLY A 228 8.42 33.82 -9.32
CA GLY A 228 9.31 34.78 -8.65
C GLY A 228 10.57 34.17 -8.01
N GLU A 229 10.68 32.84 -7.95
CA GLU A 229 11.73 32.15 -7.20
C GLU A 229 13.02 31.94 -8.02
N SER A 230 14.09 31.48 -7.37
CA SER A 230 15.37 31.15 -8.01
C SER A 230 15.23 29.99 -9.01
N GLU A 231 16.15 29.90 -9.97
CA GLU A 231 16.17 28.83 -10.98
C GLU A 231 16.29 27.43 -10.35
N GLU A 232 17.01 27.31 -9.24
CA GLU A 232 17.12 26.05 -8.49
C GLU A 232 15.78 25.58 -7.94
N VAL A 233 14.96 26.51 -7.41
CA VAL A 233 13.64 26.18 -6.85
C VAL A 233 12.64 25.85 -7.95
N LYS A 234 12.72 26.54 -9.10
CA LYS A 234 11.89 26.25 -10.27
C LYS A 234 12.14 24.86 -10.83
N ALA A 235 13.37 24.36 -10.77
CA ALA A 235 13.72 23.01 -11.22
C ALA A 235 13.10 21.88 -10.36
N PHE A 236 12.67 22.17 -9.11
CA PHE A 236 11.95 21.21 -8.27
C PHE A 236 10.44 21.16 -8.56
N ALA A 237 9.90 22.16 -9.27
CA ALA A 237 8.49 22.25 -9.63
C ALA A 237 8.17 21.66 -11.02
N GLU A 238 9.19 21.18 -11.74
CA GLU A 238 9.08 20.45 -13.03
C GLU A 238 9.22 18.93 -12.85
#